data_AF-A0A1I2PN20-F1
#
_entry.id   AF-A0A1I2PN20-F1
#
_cell.length_a   1.000
_cell.length_b   1.000
_cell.length_c   1.000
_cell.angle_alpha   90.00
_cell.angle_beta   90.00
_cell.angle_gamma   90.00
#
_symmetry.space_group_name_H-M   'P 1'
#
loop_
_entity.id
_entity.type
_entity.pdbx_description
1 polymer ?
#
loop_
_entity_poly.entity_id
_entity_poly.type
_entity_poly.pdbx_seq_one_letter_code
_entity_poly.pdbx_strand_id
1 'polypeptide(L)'
;MKRNASFRRPSRSYRRLFVISLAIWLIVVFSIVGVSRWIKERAASPVPPEKEPASAESAASGAIPGSGAEEEPPAADDDTPRPIPEEERRQAERVAEKFVRRIVTMPEGDSPEAVANAVRPYVSRSYYEAIRESMKVDEPRNIRELTLWPVEPPLLEGGLSFQAVVVTEDGEELHLWFSMKKDGKRWIVWRREEGFR
;
A
#
# COMPACT_ATOMS: atom_id res chain seq x y z
N MET A 1 -35.51 27.91 50.25
CA MET A 1 -36.33 27.06 49.34
C MET A 1 -35.42 26.02 48.68
N LYS A 2 -35.53 24.75 49.06
CA LYS A 2 -34.75 23.63 48.49
C LYS A 2 -35.47 23.10 47.24
N ARG A 3 -34.83 23.11 46.07
CA ARG A 3 -35.36 22.52 44.83
C ARG A 3 -34.88 21.07 44.72
N ASN A 4 -35.83 20.14 44.76
CA ASN A 4 -35.59 18.72 44.55
C ASN A 4 -35.22 18.46 43.08
N ALA A 5 -34.06 17.84 42.85
CA ALA A 5 -33.68 17.33 41.53
C ALA A 5 -34.55 16.11 41.21
N SER A 6 -35.45 16.26 40.25
CA SER A 6 -36.24 15.17 39.71
C SER A 6 -35.35 14.28 38.84
N PHE A 7 -34.95 13.13 39.39
CA PHE A 7 -34.35 12.03 38.63
C PHE A 7 -35.36 11.54 37.58
N ARG A 8 -35.28 12.10 36.38
CA ARG A 8 -36.04 11.64 35.21
C ARG A 8 -35.57 10.23 34.87
N ARG A 9 -36.47 9.25 35.01
CA ARG A 9 -36.24 7.88 34.52
C ARG A 9 -35.92 7.94 33.03
N PRO A 10 -34.84 7.29 32.55
CA PRO A 10 -34.52 7.27 31.13
C PRO A 10 -35.66 6.58 30.35
N SER A 11 -36.03 7.17 29.21
CA SER A 11 -37.11 6.65 28.38
C SER A 11 -36.79 5.23 27.92
N ARG A 12 -37.82 4.37 27.79
CA ARG A 12 -37.68 2.96 27.37
C ARG A 12 -36.91 2.80 26.05
N SER A 13 -36.83 3.85 25.23
CA SER A 13 -36.12 3.88 23.96
C SER A 13 -34.58 3.83 24.12
N TYR A 14 -34.02 4.50 25.13
CA TYR A 14 -32.57 4.46 25.39
C TYR A 14 -32.09 3.07 25.81
N ARG A 15 -32.93 2.30 26.51
CA ARG A 15 -32.60 0.95 26.94
C ARG A 15 -32.45 -0.01 25.77
N ARG A 16 -33.23 0.18 24.70
CA ARG A 16 -33.14 -0.63 23.47
C ARG A 16 -31.92 -0.25 22.63
N LEU A 17 -31.63 1.04 22.49
CA LEU A 17 -30.42 1.52 21.79
C LEU A 17 -29.14 1.04 22.49
N PHE A 18 -29.12 1.06 23.82
CA PHE A 18 -27.98 0.55 24.59
C PHE A 18 -27.78 -0.95 24.39
N VAL A 19 -28.85 -1.75 24.36
CA VAL A 19 -28.77 -3.20 24.14
C VAL A 19 -28.31 -3.52 22.71
N ILE A 20 -28.80 -2.76 21.70
CA ILE A 20 -28.36 -2.93 20.30
C ILE A 20 -26.88 -2.56 20.16
N SER A 21 -26.46 -1.45 20.75
CA SER A 21 -25.05 -1.02 20.76
C SER A 21 -24.15 -2.05 21.45
N LEU A 22 -24.60 -2.60 22.59
CA LEU A 22 -23.87 -3.65 23.30
C LEU A 22 -23.76 -4.95 22.48
N ALA A 23 -24.83 -5.34 21.78
CA ALA A 23 -24.82 -6.52 20.92
C ALA A 23 -23.85 -6.38 19.74
N ILE A 24 -23.83 -5.21 19.08
CA ILE A 24 -22.87 -4.91 18.02
C ILE A 24 -21.44 -4.95 18.57
N TRP A 25 -21.21 -4.36 19.74
CA TRP A 25 -19.88 -4.37 20.37
C TRP A 25 -19.40 -5.79 20.68
N LEU A 26 -20.27 -6.65 21.21
CA LEU A 26 -19.94 -8.06 21.47
C LEU A 26 -19.61 -8.82 20.18
N ILE A 27 -20.36 -8.62 19.09
CA ILE A 27 -20.09 -9.28 17.80
C ILE A 27 -18.72 -8.87 17.25
N VAL A 28 -18.37 -7.59 17.35
CA VAL A 28 -17.06 -7.08 16.91
C VAL A 28 -15.93 -7.69 17.74
N VAL A 29 -16.07 -7.71 19.08
CA VAL A 29 -15.07 -8.30 19.97
C VAL A 29 -14.90 -9.81 19.72
N PHE A 30 -15.99 -10.55 19.57
CA PHE A 30 -15.92 -11.99 19.28
C PHE A 30 -15.31 -12.28 17.90
N SER A 31 -15.59 -11.45 16.89
CA SER A 31 -14.97 -11.58 15.56
C SER A 31 -13.45 -11.37 15.62
N ILE A 32 -12.98 -10.36 16.36
CA ILE A 32 -11.54 -10.09 16.51
C ILE A 32 -10.83 -11.23 17.25
N VAL A 33 -11.42 -11.75 18.33
CA VAL A 33 -10.85 -12.87 19.10
C VAL A 33 -10.85 -14.17 18.28
N GLY A 34 -11.91 -14.43 17.50
CA GLY A 34 -11.99 -15.60 16.61
C GLY A 34 -10.93 -15.59 15.51
N VAL A 35 -10.72 -14.46 14.84
CA VAL A 35 -9.68 -14.29 13.82
C VAL A 35 -8.28 -14.42 14.43
N SER A 36 -8.07 -13.88 15.64
CA SER A 36 -6.78 -13.96 16.33
C SER A 36 -6.39 -15.41 16.69
N ARG A 37 -7.34 -16.25 17.10
CA ARG A 37 -7.08 -17.68 17.34
C ARG A 37 -6.79 -18.44 16.04
N TRP A 38 -7.51 -18.13 14.96
CA TRP A 38 -7.31 -18.79 13.66
C TRP A 38 -5.94 -18.52 13.05
N ILE A 39 -5.41 -17.29 13.18
CA ILE A 39 -4.05 -16.95 12.72
C ILE A 39 -2.99 -17.69 13.56
N LYS A 40 -3.22 -17.80 14.88
CA LYS A 40 -2.27 -18.47 15.78
C LYS A 40 -2.18 -19.98 15.53
N GLU A 41 -3.27 -20.61 15.11
CA GLU A 41 -3.28 -22.03 14.72
C GLU A 41 -2.60 -22.27 13.36
N ARG A 42 -2.66 -21.32 12.43
CA ARG A 42 -1.98 -21.45 11.12
C ARG A 42 -0.49 -21.11 11.14
N ALA A 43 -0.02 -20.31 12.10
CA ALA A 43 1.40 -19.98 12.23
C ALA A 43 2.24 -21.07 12.93
N ALA A 44 1.61 -22.12 13.45
CA ALA A 44 2.27 -23.22 14.17
C ALA A 44 2.58 -24.43 13.27
N SER A 45 2.84 -24.23 11.97
CA SER A 45 3.30 -25.31 11.10
C SER A 45 4.82 -25.51 11.26
N PRO A 46 5.29 -26.71 11.63
CA PRO A 46 6.67 -26.95 11.99
C PRO A 46 7.57 -26.99 10.74
N VAL A 47 8.66 -26.24 10.80
CA VAL A 47 9.82 -26.37 9.91
C VAL A 47 10.30 -27.83 9.93
N PRO A 48 10.29 -28.57 8.80
CA PRO A 48 10.96 -29.86 8.75
C PRO A 48 12.48 -29.59 8.78
N PRO A 49 13.25 -30.26 9.66
CA PRO A 49 14.66 -29.98 9.84
C PRO A 49 15.48 -30.38 8.60
N GLU A 50 16.44 -29.51 8.29
CA GLU A 50 17.57 -29.77 7.40
C GLU A 50 18.18 -31.16 7.64
N LYS A 51 18.42 -31.88 6.55
CA LYS A 51 19.47 -32.90 6.50
C LYS A 51 20.46 -32.52 5.41
N GLU A 52 21.66 -32.22 5.88
CA GLU A 52 22.92 -32.00 5.18
C GLU A 52 23.32 -33.12 4.19
N PRO A 53 24.29 -32.85 3.30
CA PRO A 53 24.54 -33.62 2.08
C PRO A 53 25.42 -34.85 2.36
N ALA A 54 25.14 -35.94 1.64
CA ALA A 54 26.04 -37.10 1.56
C ALA A 54 26.60 -37.23 0.14
N SER A 55 27.91 -37.33 0.12
CA SER A 55 28.85 -37.39 -1.00
C SER A 55 28.55 -38.40 -2.10
N ALA A 56 29.05 -38.02 -3.28
CA ALA A 56 29.53 -38.81 -4.41
C ALA A 56 29.71 -40.33 -4.20
N GLU A 57 29.13 -41.10 -5.13
CA GLU A 57 29.75 -42.32 -5.65
C GLU A 57 29.50 -42.40 -7.17
N SER A 58 30.57 -42.70 -7.89
CA SER A 58 30.69 -42.68 -9.35
C SER A 58 30.75 -44.11 -9.89
N ALA A 59 29.98 -44.42 -10.95
CA ALA A 59 30.21 -45.39 -12.04
C ALA A 59 28.86 -45.97 -12.52
N ALA A 60 28.58 -46.27 -13.79
CA ALA A 60 29.19 -46.03 -15.08
C ALA A 60 28.20 -46.47 -16.18
N SER A 61 28.37 -45.91 -17.38
CA SER A 61 28.13 -46.54 -18.69
C SER A 61 26.70 -46.65 -19.26
N GLY A 62 26.45 -45.87 -20.31
CA GLY A 62 25.33 -46.06 -21.23
C GLY A 62 25.37 -45.02 -22.35
N ALA A 63 25.94 -45.41 -23.50
CA ALA A 63 26.17 -44.58 -24.69
C ALA A 63 24.89 -44.19 -25.46
N ILE A 64 24.80 -42.93 -25.90
CA ILE A 64 24.03 -42.50 -27.10
C ILE A 64 24.76 -41.31 -27.75
N PRO A 65 25.12 -41.34 -29.05
CA PRO A 65 25.60 -40.19 -29.78
C PRO A 65 24.43 -39.46 -30.47
N GLY A 66 24.31 -38.15 -30.28
CA GLY A 66 23.39 -37.36 -31.09
C GLY A 66 23.08 -35.96 -30.58
N SER A 67 23.51 -34.98 -31.37
CA SER A 67 22.77 -33.75 -31.69
C SER A 67 22.72 -32.61 -30.65
N GLY A 68 23.37 -31.51 -31.02
CA GLY A 68 22.79 -30.18 -30.86
C GLY A 68 23.42 -29.28 -29.79
N ALA A 69 23.63 -28.03 -30.23
CA ALA A 69 23.88 -26.82 -29.44
C ALA A 69 25.30 -26.61 -28.91
N GLU A 70 25.95 -25.62 -29.51
CA GLU A 70 26.97 -24.80 -28.86
C GLU A 70 26.51 -24.43 -27.45
N GLU A 71 27.36 -24.74 -26.49
CA GLU A 71 27.24 -24.41 -25.08
C GLU A 71 27.55 -22.91 -24.93
N GLU A 72 26.52 -22.07 -25.10
CA GLU A 72 26.53 -20.70 -24.59
C GLU A 72 26.65 -20.78 -23.05
N PRO A 73 27.59 -20.06 -22.41
CA PRO A 73 27.72 -20.09 -20.96
C PRO A 73 26.38 -19.67 -20.32
N PRO A 74 25.96 -20.29 -19.19
CA PRO A 74 24.69 -19.97 -18.57
C PRO A 74 24.64 -18.47 -18.30
N ALA A 75 23.64 -17.81 -18.89
CA ALA A 75 23.31 -16.42 -18.59
C ALA A 75 23.21 -16.33 -17.06
N ALA A 76 24.12 -15.59 -16.45
CA ALA A 76 24.00 -15.25 -15.05
C ALA A 76 22.63 -14.59 -14.89
N ASP A 77 21.75 -15.24 -14.12
CA ASP A 77 20.52 -14.63 -13.63
C ASP A 77 20.91 -13.34 -12.90
N ASP A 78 20.84 -12.23 -13.63
CA ASP A 78 21.08 -10.86 -13.20
C ASP A 78 19.89 -10.35 -12.36
N ASP A 79 19.23 -11.27 -11.62
CA ASP A 79 18.06 -11.06 -10.76
C ASP A 79 18.46 -10.51 -9.38
N THR A 80 19.57 -9.76 -9.34
CA THR A 80 19.84 -8.91 -8.18
C THR A 80 19.16 -7.57 -8.45
N PRO A 81 18.20 -7.11 -7.61
CA PRO A 81 17.58 -5.81 -7.79
C PRO A 81 18.66 -4.74 -7.73
N ARG A 82 19.09 -4.26 -8.89
CA ARG A 82 20.16 -3.26 -8.99
C ARG A 82 19.69 -2.00 -8.25
N PRO A 83 20.52 -1.43 -7.37
CA PRO A 83 20.16 -0.23 -6.65
C PRO A 83 19.86 0.91 -7.64
N ILE A 84 18.68 1.53 -7.50
CA ILE A 84 18.26 2.65 -8.34
C ILE A 84 19.23 3.83 -8.10
N PRO A 85 19.84 4.41 -9.15
CA PRO A 85 20.78 5.51 -9.02
C PRO A 85 20.17 6.73 -8.31
N GLU A 86 20.98 7.43 -7.54
CA GLU A 86 20.58 8.62 -6.77
C GLU A 86 19.92 9.72 -7.63
N GLU A 87 20.42 9.91 -8.86
CA GLU A 87 19.82 10.87 -9.80
C GLU A 87 18.39 10.48 -10.19
N GLU A 88 18.12 9.18 -10.36
CA GLU A 88 16.79 8.68 -10.66
C GLU A 88 15.84 8.80 -9.47
N ARG A 89 16.35 8.59 -8.24
CA ARG A 89 15.60 8.84 -7.00
C ARG A 89 15.13 10.30 -6.92
N ARG A 90 16.02 11.25 -7.16
CA ARG A 90 15.68 12.70 -7.19
C ARG A 90 14.70 13.06 -8.32
N GLN A 91 14.76 12.38 -9.46
CA GLN A 91 13.77 12.56 -10.52
C GLN A 91 12.39 12.06 -10.07
N ALA A 92 12.33 10.88 -9.43
CA ALA A 92 11.10 10.33 -8.89
C ALA A 92 10.49 11.23 -7.81
N GLU A 93 11.30 11.72 -6.86
CA GLU A 93 10.87 12.65 -5.80
C GLU A 93 10.22 13.92 -6.36
N ARG A 94 10.81 14.53 -7.39
CA ARG A 94 10.23 15.73 -8.02
C ARG A 94 8.89 15.43 -8.70
N VAL A 95 8.71 14.24 -9.25
CA VAL A 95 7.44 13.81 -9.84
C VAL A 95 6.42 13.52 -8.75
N ALA A 96 6.82 12.81 -7.69
CA ALA A 96 6.03 12.54 -6.50
C ALA A 96 5.50 13.84 -5.87
N GLU A 97 6.37 14.84 -5.69
CA GLU A 97 6.00 16.12 -5.10
C GLU A 97 4.93 16.83 -5.94
N LYS A 98 5.12 16.89 -7.27
CA LYS A 98 4.15 17.50 -8.19
C LYS A 98 2.82 16.77 -8.18
N PHE A 99 2.84 15.44 -8.13
CA PHE A 99 1.64 14.63 -8.03
C PHE A 99 0.87 14.92 -6.74
N VAL A 100 1.55 14.91 -5.59
CA VAL A 100 0.92 15.14 -4.28
C VAL A 100 0.37 16.56 -4.18
N ARG A 101 1.13 17.57 -4.62
CA ARG A 101 0.61 18.94 -4.65
C ARG A 101 -0.64 19.04 -5.49
N ARG A 102 -0.64 18.42 -6.67
CA ARG A 102 -1.78 18.45 -7.57
C ARG A 102 -3.00 17.77 -6.98
N ILE A 103 -2.85 16.62 -6.31
CA ILE A 103 -3.99 15.87 -5.78
C ILE A 103 -4.63 16.52 -4.53
N VAL A 104 -3.86 17.30 -3.77
CA VAL A 104 -4.34 17.96 -2.53
C VAL A 104 -4.93 19.35 -2.79
N THR A 105 -4.37 20.13 -3.73
CA THR A 105 -4.79 21.52 -3.95
C THR A 105 -5.81 21.68 -5.09
N MET A 106 -6.55 20.63 -5.46
CA MET A 106 -7.49 20.70 -6.59
C MET A 106 -8.76 21.46 -6.22
N PRO A 107 -9.12 22.54 -6.93
CA PRO A 107 -10.28 23.37 -6.60
C PRO A 107 -11.60 22.58 -6.61
N GLU A 108 -12.49 23.00 -5.71
CA GLU A 108 -13.76 22.35 -5.35
C GLU A 108 -14.78 22.45 -6.50
N GLY A 109 -15.32 21.31 -6.94
CA GLY A 109 -16.33 21.22 -8.02
C GLY A 109 -16.11 20.10 -9.05
N ASP A 110 -15.03 19.33 -8.94
CA ASP A 110 -14.51 18.52 -10.03
C ASP A 110 -14.72 17.02 -9.80
N SER A 111 -15.43 16.37 -10.73
CA SER A 111 -15.69 14.92 -10.72
C SER A 111 -14.40 14.10 -10.62
N PRO A 112 -14.46 12.79 -10.26
CA PRO A 112 -13.30 11.90 -10.32
C PRO A 112 -12.55 11.93 -11.67
N GLU A 113 -13.26 12.27 -12.76
CA GLU A 113 -12.68 12.49 -14.09
C GLU A 113 -11.81 13.75 -14.18
N ALA A 114 -12.21 14.87 -13.59
CA ALA A 114 -11.40 16.07 -13.55
C ALA A 114 -10.12 15.86 -12.72
N VAL A 115 -10.22 15.12 -11.61
CA VAL A 115 -9.05 14.67 -10.84
C VAL A 115 -8.13 13.80 -11.68
N ALA A 116 -8.68 12.77 -12.33
CA ALA A 116 -7.92 11.88 -13.21
C ALA A 116 -7.19 12.66 -14.32
N ASN A 117 -7.87 13.62 -14.96
CA ASN A 117 -7.29 14.49 -15.98
C ASN A 117 -6.17 15.38 -15.44
N ALA A 118 -6.33 15.93 -14.24
CA ALA A 118 -5.35 16.79 -13.60
C ALA A 118 -4.04 16.05 -13.27
N VAL A 119 -4.14 14.76 -12.90
CA VAL A 119 -2.97 13.94 -12.52
C VAL A 119 -2.46 13.03 -13.64
N ARG A 120 -3.16 12.95 -14.78
CA ARG A 120 -2.80 12.15 -15.97
C ARG A 120 -1.32 12.20 -16.36
N PRO A 121 -0.60 13.34 -16.30
CA PRO A 121 0.82 13.38 -16.64
C PRO A 121 1.73 12.63 -15.67
N TYR A 122 1.25 12.30 -14.47
CA TYR A 122 2.04 11.74 -13.39
C TYR A 122 1.68 10.30 -13.06
N VAL A 123 0.58 9.77 -13.59
CA VAL A 123 0.04 8.46 -13.22
C VAL A 123 0.11 7.46 -14.38
N SER A 124 0.08 6.17 -14.05
CA SER A 124 -0.12 5.10 -15.02
C SER A 124 -1.53 5.15 -15.62
N ARG A 125 -1.72 4.53 -16.79
CA ARG A 125 -3.04 4.41 -17.41
C ARG A 125 -4.03 3.64 -16.52
N SER A 126 -3.59 2.56 -15.89
CA SER A 126 -4.44 1.79 -14.98
C SER A 126 -4.86 2.60 -13.76
N TYR A 127 -3.95 3.41 -13.21
CA TYR A 127 -4.26 4.24 -12.06
C TYR A 127 -5.15 5.44 -12.43
N TYR A 128 -4.98 6.00 -13.63
CA TYR A 128 -5.90 7.00 -14.19
C TYR A 128 -7.35 6.49 -14.23
N GLU A 129 -7.58 5.29 -14.76
CA GLU A 129 -8.94 4.71 -14.80
C GLU A 129 -9.46 4.42 -13.38
N ALA A 130 -8.61 3.90 -12.48
CA ALA A 130 -9.00 3.65 -11.09
C ALA A 130 -9.44 4.95 -10.37
N ILE A 131 -8.72 6.05 -10.58
CA ILE A 131 -9.09 7.37 -10.05
C ILE A 131 -10.45 7.79 -10.61
N ARG A 132 -10.62 7.68 -11.94
CA ARG A 132 -11.86 8.08 -12.63
C ARG A 132 -13.09 7.31 -12.15
N GLU A 133 -12.93 6.04 -11.79
CA GLU A 133 -14.04 5.16 -11.42
C GLU A 133 -14.38 5.19 -9.93
N SER A 134 -13.39 5.36 -9.06
CA SER A 134 -13.54 5.01 -7.64
C SER A 134 -13.07 6.07 -6.64
N MET A 135 -12.36 7.11 -7.08
CA MET A 135 -11.78 8.07 -6.16
C MET A 135 -12.86 8.98 -5.56
N LYS A 136 -12.89 9.05 -4.23
CA LYS A 136 -13.62 10.10 -3.52
C LYS A 136 -12.82 11.40 -3.65
N VAL A 137 -13.47 12.44 -4.14
CA VAL A 137 -12.88 13.76 -4.27
C VAL A 137 -13.15 14.49 -2.96
N ASP A 138 -12.08 14.74 -2.21
CA ASP A 138 -12.12 15.57 -1.02
C ASP A 138 -12.02 17.06 -1.42
N GLU A 139 -12.36 17.95 -0.48
CA GLU A 139 -12.24 19.40 -0.66
C GLU A 139 -10.77 19.81 -0.89
N PRO A 140 -10.48 20.79 -1.79
CA PRO A 140 -9.16 21.41 -1.92
C PRO A 140 -8.62 21.85 -0.58
N ARG A 141 -7.33 21.60 -0.38
CA ARG A 141 -6.61 22.12 0.79
C ARG A 141 -5.35 22.84 0.36
N ASN A 142 -5.09 23.96 1.00
CA ASN A 142 -3.81 24.66 0.83
C ASN A 142 -2.73 23.91 1.61
N ILE A 143 -1.61 23.64 0.94
CA ILE A 143 -0.46 22.95 1.53
C ILE A 143 0.44 23.98 2.21
N ARG A 144 0.64 23.81 3.51
CA ARG A 144 1.66 24.55 4.26
C ARG A 144 3.03 23.88 4.15
N GLU A 145 3.06 22.56 4.33
CA GLU A 145 4.28 21.76 4.30
C GLU A 145 4.03 20.42 3.60
N LEU A 146 5.02 19.95 2.84
CA LEU A 146 5.02 18.64 2.19
C LEU A 146 6.38 18.00 2.38
N THR A 147 6.40 16.82 2.99
CA THR A 147 7.59 16.00 3.17
C THR A 147 7.39 14.66 2.49
N LEU A 148 8.39 14.20 1.73
CA LEU A 148 8.40 12.89 1.09
C LEU A 148 9.43 12.00 1.79
N TRP A 149 8.97 10.89 2.36
CA TRP A 149 9.81 9.88 2.97
C TRP A 149 9.91 8.67 2.04
N PRO A 150 11.11 8.25 1.62
CA PRO A 150 11.28 7.01 0.88
C PRO A 150 10.95 5.82 1.78
N VAL A 151 10.30 4.80 1.20
CA VAL A 151 9.91 3.58 1.89
C VAL A 151 10.79 2.44 1.39
N GLU A 152 11.56 1.85 2.30
CA GLU A 152 12.45 0.73 2.02
C GLU A 152 12.03 -0.50 2.87
N PRO A 153 11.88 -1.69 2.26
CA PRO A 153 11.98 -1.98 0.83
C PRO A 153 10.81 -1.38 0.03
N PRO A 154 11.01 -1.10 -1.27
CA PRO A 154 9.91 -0.62 -2.12
C PRO A 154 8.81 -1.68 -2.19
N LEU A 155 7.55 -1.22 -2.15
CA LEU A 155 6.36 -2.08 -2.20
C LEU A 155 6.10 -2.63 -3.62
N LEU A 156 6.77 -2.05 -4.61
CA LEU A 156 6.71 -2.44 -6.00
C LEU A 156 8.10 -2.85 -6.47
N GLU A 157 8.21 -4.06 -7.02
CA GLU A 157 9.45 -4.58 -7.59
C GLU A 157 9.97 -3.66 -8.73
N GLY A 158 11.26 -3.34 -8.68
CA GLY A 158 11.89 -2.41 -9.62
C GLY A 158 11.39 -0.95 -9.53
N GLY A 159 10.62 -0.62 -8.49
CA GLY A 159 10.02 0.69 -8.27
C GLY A 159 10.58 1.43 -7.05
N LEU A 160 9.97 2.58 -6.76
CA LEU A 160 10.18 3.36 -5.55
C LEU A 160 8.85 3.53 -4.84
N SER A 161 8.85 3.49 -3.51
CA SER A 161 7.66 3.76 -2.71
C SER A 161 7.92 4.96 -1.81
N PHE A 162 6.90 5.78 -1.63
CA PHE A 162 6.97 6.99 -0.82
C PHE A 162 5.79 7.08 0.14
N GLN A 163 6.07 7.61 1.33
CA GLN A 163 5.09 8.19 2.22
C GLN A 163 5.19 9.70 2.12
N ALA A 164 4.16 10.35 1.62
CA ALA A 164 4.02 11.79 1.70
C ALA A 164 3.27 12.18 2.97
N VAL A 165 3.86 13.11 3.73
CA VAL A 165 3.21 13.78 4.86
C VAL A 165 2.93 15.20 4.42
N VAL A 166 1.66 15.57 4.39
CA VAL A 166 1.19 16.90 3.98
C VAL A 166 0.56 17.57 5.19
N VAL A 167 1.10 18.71 5.59
CA VAL A 167 0.48 19.58 6.59
C VAL A 167 -0.24 20.70 5.86
N THR A 168 -1.54 20.80 6.06
CA THR A 168 -2.40 21.80 5.43
C THR A 168 -2.42 23.10 6.24
N GLU A 169 -2.90 24.20 5.65
CA GLU A 169 -2.94 25.51 6.33
C GLU A 169 -3.83 25.54 7.58
N ASP A 170 -4.89 24.73 7.59
CA ASP A 170 -5.78 24.50 8.75
C ASP A 170 -5.17 23.57 9.81
N GLY A 171 -3.96 23.05 9.58
CA GLY A 171 -3.20 22.23 10.52
C GLY A 171 -3.57 20.75 10.50
N GLU A 172 -4.31 20.27 9.49
CA GLU A 172 -4.54 18.85 9.29
C GLU A 172 -3.29 18.16 8.71
N GLU A 173 -3.04 16.93 9.15
CA GLU A 173 -1.95 16.09 8.64
C GLU A 173 -2.52 14.96 7.78
N LEU A 174 -2.14 14.96 6.51
CA LEU A 174 -2.53 13.94 5.54
C LEU A 174 -1.34 13.03 5.22
N HIS A 175 -1.56 11.73 5.32
CA HIS A 175 -0.57 10.72 4.95
C HIS A 175 -0.98 10.02 3.66
N LEU A 176 -0.15 10.11 2.63
CA LEU A 176 -0.38 9.49 1.32
C LEU A 176 0.74 8.50 1.03
N TRP A 177 0.39 7.23 0.83
CA TRP A 177 1.32 6.19 0.44
C TRP A 177 1.13 5.86 -1.02
N PHE A 178 2.20 5.80 -1.79
CA PHE A 178 2.13 5.45 -3.20
C PHE A 178 3.42 4.84 -3.70
N SER A 179 3.27 4.04 -4.75
CA SER A 179 4.37 3.38 -5.45
C SER A 179 4.53 3.99 -6.83
N MET A 180 5.78 4.15 -7.25
CA MET A 180 6.19 4.70 -8.52
C MET A 180 7.03 3.69 -9.28
N LYS A 181 6.94 3.73 -10.60
CA LYS A 181 7.81 2.97 -11.48
C LYS A 181 8.22 3.79 -12.67
N LYS A 182 9.29 3.34 -13.34
CA LYS A 182 9.73 3.91 -14.59
C LYS A 182 8.89 3.36 -15.75
N ASP A 183 8.38 4.24 -16.59
CA ASP A 183 7.72 3.94 -17.85
C ASP A 183 8.50 4.62 -18.99
N GLY A 184 9.31 3.82 -19.68
CA GLY A 184 10.33 4.31 -20.59
C GLY A 184 11.35 5.21 -19.89
N LYS A 185 11.30 6.52 -20.16
CA LYS A 185 12.20 7.54 -19.57
C LYS A 185 11.57 8.35 -18.44
N ARG A 186 10.33 8.06 -18.05
CA ARG A 186 9.57 8.88 -17.10
C ARG A 186 9.22 8.08 -15.86
N TRP A 187 9.26 8.72 -14.71
CA TRP A 187 8.67 8.19 -13.49
C TRP A 187 7.17 8.46 -13.49
N ILE A 188 6.39 7.44 -13.15
CA ILE A 188 4.93 7.52 -13.03
C ILE A 188 4.47 6.87 -11.73
N VAL A 189 3.46 7.43 -11.11
CA VAL A 189 2.75 6.85 -9.97
C VAL A 189 1.92 5.68 -10.48
N TRP A 190 2.22 4.49 -9.96
CA TRP A 190 1.60 3.24 -10.39
C TRP A 190 0.30 2.95 -9.65
N ARG A 191 0.26 3.24 -8.35
CA ARG A 191 -0.93 3.10 -7.49
C ARG A 191 -0.72 3.84 -6.17
N ARG A 192 -1.83 4.25 -5.55
CA ARG A 192 -1.88 4.62 -4.13
C ARG A 192 -2.12 3.37 -3.29
N GLU A 193 -1.41 3.25 -2.19
CA GLU A 193 -1.58 2.18 -1.23
C GLU A 193 -2.54 2.65 -0.13
N GLU A 194 -3.79 2.23 -0.19
CA GLU A 194 -4.72 2.42 0.92
C GLU A 194 -4.52 1.27 1.93
N GLY A 195 -4.23 1.60 3.19
CA GLY A 195 -4.30 0.62 4.29
C GLY A 195 -2.97 0.06 4.82
N PHE A 196 -1.82 0.64 4.52
CA PHE A 196 -0.59 0.33 5.25
C PHE A 196 -0.56 1.10 6.58
N ARG A 197 -0.80 0.39 7.69
CA ARG A 197 -0.66 0.85 9.08
C ARG A 197 0.04 -0.23 9.89
#